data_AF-A0A0W1R6K3-F1
#
_entry.id   AF-A0A0W1R6K3-F1
#
_cell.length_a   1.000
_cell.length_b   1.000
_cell.length_c   1.000
_cell.angle_alpha   90.00
_cell.angle_beta   90.00
_cell.angle_gamma   90.00
#
_symmetry.space_group_name_H-M   'P 1'
#
loop_
_entity.id
_entity.type
_entity.pdbx_description
1 polymer ?
#
loop_
_entity_poly.entity_id
_entity_poly.type
_entity_poly.pdbx_seq_one_letter_code
_entity_poly.pdbx_strand_id
1 'polypeptide(L)'
;MADISVPSLILFIASIVVAAGVAGVLIDTVTGISSSVDERGGDVSTEIRTDIEVISDPESGVYDDGSDTLTVYVKNTGLRTLPATSGGFDIIVDSQYRTQSDVAVTVVDGTEWRPSNVVELEITNLTLTQSADHRLNVVVDGDEEVFEFYVP
;
A
#
# COMPACT_ATOMS: atom_id res chain seq x y z
N MET A 1 19.85 41.98 57.89
CA MET A 1 18.98 40.90 57.37
C MET A 1 19.14 40.83 55.85
N ALA A 2 20.28 40.34 55.37
CA ALA A 2 20.64 40.32 53.94
C ALA A 2 21.06 38.91 53.44
N ASP A 3 20.79 37.85 54.20
CA ASP A 3 21.42 36.52 53.99
C ASP A 3 20.53 35.49 53.28
N ILE A 4 19.35 35.87 52.78
CA ILE A 4 18.40 34.91 52.14
C ILE A 4 18.41 35.01 50.60
N SER A 5 19.06 36.04 50.03
CA SER A 5 18.97 36.36 48.58
C SER A 5 19.71 35.37 47.67
N VAL A 6 20.92 34.96 48.04
CA VAL A 6 21.78 34.12 47.17
C VAL A 6 21.24 32.70 47.01
N PRO A 7 20.82 31.99 48.07
CA PRO A 7 20.25 30.64 47.92
C PRO A 7 18.98 30.61 47.09
N SER A 8 18.09 31.60 47.25
CA SER A 8 16.87 31.71 46.43
C SER A 8 17.16 31.93 44.95
N LEU A 9 18.19 32.73 44.64
CA LEU A 9 18.60 32.99 43.26
C LEU A 9 19.16 31.71 42.59
N ILE A 10 19.96 30.94 43.32
CA ILE A 10 20.52 29.68 42.83
C ILE A 10 19.40 28.68 42.54
N LEU A 11 18.43 28.52 43.45
CA LEU A 11 17.28 27.64 43.25
C LEU A 11 16.40 28.10 42.09
N PHE A 12 16.23 29.41 41.91
CA PHE A 12 15.50 29.96 40.79
C PHE A 12 16.16 29.60 39.45
N ILE A 13 17.47 29.81 39.31
CA ILE A 13 18.21 29.45 38.10
C ILE A 13 18.17 27.94 37.86
N ALA A 14 18.39 27.13 38.90
CA ALA A 14 18.31 25.68 38.78
C ALA A 14 16.93 25.21 38.28
N SER A 15 15.86 25.81 38.79
CA SER A 15 14.49 25.49 38.36
C SER A 15 14.23 25.85 36.90
N ILE A 16 14.78 26.98 36.41
CA ILE A 16 14.66 27.39 35.01
C ILE A 16 15.41 26.43 34.10
N VAL A 17 16.61 25.99 34.48
CA VAL A 17 17.38 25.04 33.68
C VAL A 17 16.65 23.70 33.55
N VAL A 18 16.10 23.19 34.66
CA VAL A 18 15.29 21.97 34.64
C VAL A 18 14.03 22.17 33.80
N ALA A 19 13.33 23.28 33.98
CA ALA A 19 12.13 23.60 33.20
C ALA A 19 12.43 23.69 31.70
N ALA A 20 13.55 24.32 31.32
CA ALA A 20 14.00 24.40 29.93
C ALA A 20 14.33 23.01 29.35
N GLY A 21 14.97 22.14 30.13
CA GLY A 21 15.25 20.76 29.72
C GLY A 21 13.97 19.95 29.48
N VAL A 22 12.99 20.04 30.39
CA VAL A 22 11.69 19.37 30.24
C VAL A 22 10.92 19.92 29.05
N ALA A 23 10.89 21.24 28.88
CA ALA A 23 10.23 21.89 27.74
C ALA A 23 10.84 21.44 26.41
N GLY A 24 12.16 21.30 26.33
CA GLY A 24 12.85 20.80 25.14
C GLY A 24 12.37 19.40 24.72
N VAL A 25 12.33 18.45 25.67
CA VAL A 25 11.86 17.08 25.39
C VAL A 25 10.39 17.04 25.01
N LEU A 26 9.55 17.85 25.67
CA LEU A 26 8.13 17.92 25.34
C LEU A 26 7.90 18.47 23.92
N ILE A 27 8.64 19.51 23.52
CA ILE A 27 8.57 20.06 22.16
C ILE A 27 8.97 19.00 21.14
N ASP A 28 10.12 18.33 21.35
CA ASP A 28 10.61 17.28 20.45
C ASP A 28 9.58 16.15 20.29
N THR A 29 8.98 15.71 21.40
CA THR A 29 7.94 14.68 21.39
C THR A 29 6.71 15.13 20.61
N VAL A 30 6.23 16.35 20.84
CA VAL A 30 5.04 16.87 20.14
C VAL A 30 5.32 17.06 18.65
N THR A 31 6.51 17.55 18.28
CA THR A 31 6.91 17.66 16.88
C THR A 31 6.99 16.30 16.21
N GLY A 32 7.57 15.29 16.88
CA GLY A 32 7.61 13.92 16.38
C GLY A 32 6.21 13.32 16.17
N ILE A 33 5.30 13.51 17.13
CA ILE A 33 3.90 13.07 16.99
C ILE A 33 3.22 13.78 15.81
N SER A 34 3.39 15.11 15.69
CA SER A 34 2.81 15.88 14.59
C SER A 34 3.27 15.34 13.24
N SER A 35 4.57 15.11 13.06
CA SER A 35 5.09 14.56 11.79
C SER A 35 4.53 13.18 11.48
N SER A 36 4.41 12.30 12.48
CA SER A 36 3.85 10.96 12.27
C SER A 36 2.35 11.00 11.95
N VAL A 37 1.61 11.95 12.54
CA VAL A 37 0.18 12.15 12.22
C VAL A 37 0.02 12.68 10.79
N ASP A 38 0.85 13.64 10.39
CA ASP A 38 0.82 14.20 9.04
C ASP A 38 1.14 13.13 7.97
N GLU A 39 2.17 12.30 8.22
CA GLU A 39 2.55 11.19 7.35
C GLU A 39 1.43 10.14 7.27
N ARG A 40 0.90 9.71 8.42
CA ARG A 40 -0.22 8.76 8.46
C ARG A 40 -1.47 9.30 7.76
N GLY A 41 -1.73 10.60 7.86
CA GLY A 41 -2.84 11.26 7.16
C GLY A 41 -2.65 11.23 5.64
N GLY A 42 -1.41 11.40 5.16
CA GLY A 42 -1.05 11.28 3.75
C GLY A 42 -1.27 9.86 3.20
N ASP A 43 -0.82 8.84 3.94
CA ASP A 43 -0.96 7.43 3.57
C ASP A 43 -2.44 7.02 3.52
N VAL A 44 -3.22 7.32 4.57
CA VAL A 44 -4.65 6.99 4.61
C VAL A 44 -5.42 7.74 3.51
N SER A 45 -5.07 8.99 3.23
CA SER A 45 -5.66 9.70 2.09
C SER A 45 -5.24 9.08 0.75
N THR A 46 -4.13 8.36 0.70
CA THR A 46 -3.70 7.64 -0.50
C THR A 46 -4.50 6.37 -0.68
N GLU A 47 -4.57 5.55 0.35
CA GLU A 47 -5.39 4.34 0.44
C GLU A 47 -6.85 4.63 0.05
N ILE A 48 -7.51 5.63 0.66
CA ILE A 48 -8.91 5.97 0.34
C ILE A 48 -9.12 6.42 -1.11
N ARG A 49 -8.08 6.92 -1.79
CA ARG A 49 -8.16 7.39 -3.18
C ARG A 49 -7.69 6.33 -4.18
N THR A 50 -7.15 5.22 -3.70
CA THR A 50 -6.76 4.05 -4.47
C THR A 50 -7.89 3.05 -4.32
N ASP A 51 -8.42 2.59 -5.44
CA ASP A 51 -9.49 1.60 -5.47
C ASP A 51 -9.33 0.89 -6.81
N ILE A 52 -9.23 -0.43 -6.77
CA ILE A 52 -9.10 -1.29 -7.93
C ILE A 52 -10.19 -2.36 -7.90
N GLU A 53 -10.55 -2.88 -9.07
CA GLU A 53 -11.56 -3.93 -9.18
C GLU A 53 -11.14 -4.92 -10.27
N VAL A 54 -11.23 -6.21 -9.98
CA VAL A 54 -11.02 -7.24 -11.00
C VAL A 54 -12.30 -7.42 -11.81
N ILE A 55 -12.27 -7.06 -13.10
CA ILE A 55 -13.45 -7.08 -13.97
C ILE A 55 -13.54 -8.34 -14.84
N SER A 56 -12.71 -9.34 -14.56
CA SER A 56 -12.66 -10.59 -15.32
C SER A 56 -13.81 -11.51 -14.93
N ASP A 57 -14.30 -12.30 -15.89
CA ASP A 57 -15.34 -13.29 -15.63
C ASP A 57 -14.70 -14.63 -15.21
N PRO A 58 -15.03 -15.17 -14.02
CA PRO A 58 -14.43 -16.42 -13.52
C PRO A 58 -14.76 -17.64 -14.37
N GLU A 59 -15.84 -17.62 -15.16
CA GLU A 59 -16.23 -18.74 -16.03
C GLU A 59 -15.70 -18.60 -17.47
N SER A 60 -15.08 -17.46 -17.81
CA SER A 60 -14.66 -17.15 -19.18
C SER A 60 -13.29 -17.77 -19.57
N GLY A 61 -12.73 -18.66 -18.75
CA GLY A 61 -11.45 -19.31 -19.05
C GLY A 61 -10.26 -18.35 -18.94
N VAL A 62 -10.11 -17.72 -17.77
CA VAL A 62 -9.00 -16.79 -17.45
C VAL A 62 -7.62 -17.45 -17.44
N TYR A 63 -7.57 -18.78 -17.32
CA TYR A 63 -6.33 -19.57 -17.28
C TYR A 63 -6.18 -20.41 -18.55
N ASP A 64 -5.02 -20.32 -19.18
CA ASP A 64 -4.64 -21.14 -20.33
C ASP A 64 -3.63 -22.24 -19.92
N ASP A 65 -4.11 -23.48 -19.86
CA ASP A 65 -3.32 -24.69 -19.56
C ASP A 65 -2.23 -24.97 -20.61
N GLY A 66 -2.38 -24.48 -21.84
CA GLY A 66 -1.39 -24.67 -22.89
C GLY A 66 -0.14 -23.80 -22.72
N SER A 67 -0.29 -22.66 -22.04
CA SER A 67 0.76 -21.65 -21.83
C SER A 67 1.09 -21.38 -20.36
N ASP A 68 0.45 -22.09 -19.42
CA ASP A 68 0.56 -21.89 -17.96
C ASP A 68 0.43 -20.40 -17.57
N THR A 69 -0.52 -19.71 -18.22
CA THR A 69 -0.70 -18.25 -18.12
C THR A 69 -2.10 -17.91 -17.64
N LEU A 70 -2.19 -17.08 -16.60
CA LEU A 70 -3.42 -16.50 -16.09
C LEU A 70 -3.52 -15.05 -16.55
N THR A 71 -4.59 -14.72 -17.28
CA THR A 71 -4.86 -13.37 -17.77
C THR A 71 -6.06 -12.79 -17.04
N VAL A 72 -5.85 -11.66 -16.36
CA VAL A 72 -6.92 -10.94 -15.66
C VAL A 72 -6.88 -9.45 -15.97
N TYR A 73 -8.06 -8.86 -16.07
CA TYR A 73 -8.28 -7.44 -16.26
C TYR A 73 -8.60 -6.77 -14.93
N VAL A 74 -7.82 -5.74 -14.58
CA VAL A 74 -8.01 -4.95 -13.37
C VAL A 74 -8.29 -3.50 -13.76
N LYS A 75 -9.40 -2.98 -13.27
CA LYS A 75 -9.82 -1.60 -13.50
C LYS A 75 -9.43 -0.73 -12.33
N ASN A 76 -8.96 0.48 -12.60
CA ASN A 76 -8.78 1.51 -11.59
C ASN A 76 -10.13 2.21 -11.37
N THR A 77 -10.79 1.93 -10.26
CA THR A 77 -12.05 2.55 -9.84
C THR A 77 -11.83 3.75 -8.90
N GLY A 78 -10.59 3.98 -8.49
CA GLY A 78 -10.17 5.06 -7.62
C GLY A 78 -10.11 6.43 -8.29
N LEU A 79 -9.44 7.36 -7.60
CA LEU A 79 -9.37 8.78 -7.97
C LEU A 79 -7.98 9.24 -8.42
N ARG A 80 -6.99 8.36 -8.36
CA ARG A 80 -5.60 8.65 -8.75
C ARG A 80 -5.14 7.77 -9.90
N THR A 81 -4.13 8.24 -10.62
CA THR A 81 -3.38 7.40 -11.56
C THR A 81 -2.46 6.48 -10.77
N LEU A 82 -2.46 5.20 -11.12
CA LEU A 82 -1.63 4.17 -10.50
C LEU A 82 -0.51 3.74 -11.46
N PRO A 83 0.65 3.28 -10.94
CA PRO A 83 1.74 2.80 -11.77
C PRO A 83 1.38 1.46 -12.42
N ALA A 84 1.28 1.42 -13.74
CA ALA A 84 1.09 0.19 -14.52
C ALA A 84 2.42 -0.52 -14.79
N THR A 85 3.17 -0.84 -13.73
CA THR A 85 4.44 -1.57 -13.82
C THR A 85 4.36 -2.82 -12.97
N SER A 86 5.11 -3.87 -13.32
CA SER A 86 5.08 -5.13 -12.57
C SER A 86 5.43 -4.99 -11.08
N GLY A 87 6.20 -3.96 -10.71
CA GLY A 87 6.52 -3.66 -9.31
C GLY A 87 5.49 -2.84 -8.55
N GLY A 88 4.41 -2.37 -9.20
CA GLY A 88 3.27 -1.74 -8.55
C GLY A 88 2.20 -2.72 -8.09
N PHE A 89 2.34 -4.00 -8.41
CA PHE A 89 1.39 -5.06 -8.06
C PHE A 89 2.06 -6.10 -7.19
N ASP A 90 1.42 -6.42 -6.07
CA ASP A 90 1.71 -7.63 -5.32
C ASP A 90 0.66 -8.67 -5.68
N ILE A 91 1.10 -9.74 -6.34
CA ILE A 91 0.23 -10.79 -6.86
C ILE A 91 0.44 -12.08 -6.07
N ILE A 92 -0.64 -12.63 -5.52
CA ILE A 92 -0.62 -13.86 -4.75
C ILE A 92 -1.64 -14.81 -5.35
N VAL A 93 -1.19 -16.00 -5.76
CA VAL A 93 -2.07 -17.06 -6.28
C VAL A 93 -1.96 -18.27 -5.36
N ASP A 94 -3.07 -18.74 -4.81
CA ASP A 94 -3.14 -19.86 -3.86
C ASP A 94 -2.12 -19.78 -2.71
N SER A 95 -1.97 -18.58 -2.14
CA SER A 95 -0.99 -18.29 -1.08
C SER A 95 0.48 -18.36 -1.52
N GLN A 96 0.76 -18.34 -2.82
CA GLN A 96 2.11 -18.22 -3.38
C GLN A 96 2.29 -16.84 -4.03
N TYR A 97 3.25 -16.09 -3.50
CA TYR A 97 3.64 -14.79 -4.04
C TYR A 97 4.33 -14.95 -5.42
N ARG A 98 3.94 -14.11 -6.38
CA ARG A 98 4.49 -14.10 -7.74
C ARG A 98 5.51 -12.98 -7.88
N THR A 99 6.63 -13.29 -8.51
CA THR A 99 7.70 -12.32 -8.68
C THR A 99 7.43 -11.42 -9.90
N GLN A 100 8.02 -10.23 -9.91
CA GLN A 100 7.86 -9.28 -11.02
C GLN A 100 8.30 -9.83 -12.39
N SER A 101 9.14 -10.87 -12.43
CA SER A 101 9.54 -11.53 -13.68
C SER A 101 8.46 -12.44 -14.26
N ASP A 102 7.51 -12.89 -13.45
CA ASP A 102 6.41 -13.76 -13.86
C ASP A 102 5.17 -12.94 -14.26
N VAL A 103 5.17 -11.63 -13.99
CA VAL A 103 4.03 -10.74 -14.15
C VAL A 103 4.32 -9.73 -15.26
N ALA A 104 3.52 -9.76 -16.32
CA ALA A 104 3.45 -8.71 -17.32
C ALA A 104 2.22 -7.83 -17.08
N VAL A 105 2.39 -6.52 -17.22
CA VAL A 105 1.34 -5.52 -17.03
C VAL A 105 1.24 -4.67 -18.28
N THR A 106 0.05 -4.63 -18.88
CA THR A 106 -0.22 -3.84 -20.08
C THR A 106 -1.46 -2.98 -19.86
N VAL A 107 -1.36 -1.67 -20.10
CA VAL A 107 -2.54 -0.79 -20.08
C VAL A 107 -3.32 -1.01 -21.38
N VAL A 108 -4.59 -1.42 -21.26
CA VAL A 108 -5.42 -1.81 -22.41
C VAL A 108 -5.93 -0.59 -23.18
N ASP A 109 -6.34 0.44 -22.45
CA ASP A 109 -7.10 1.57 -22.98
C ASP A 109 -6.37 2.92 -22.88
N GLY A 110 -5.04 2.90 -22.73
CA GLY A 110 -4.25 4.12 -22.58
C GLY A 110 -2.74 3.89 -22.46
N THR A 111 -2.02 4.95 -22.10
CA THR A 111 -0.56 4.91 -21.84
C THR A 111 -0.22 4.87 -20.35
N GLU A 112 -1.19 5.19 -19.50
CA GLU A 112 -1.07 5.24 -18.04
C GLU A 112 -2.37 4.68 -17.45
N TRP A 113 -2.31 4.08 -16.26
CA TRP A 113 -3.48 3.52 -15.60
C TRP A 113 -4.20 4.57 -14.76
N ARG A 114 -4.92 5.45 -15.47
CA ARG A 114 -5.71 6.53 -14.87
C ARG A 114 -7.02 5.99 -14.29
N PRO A 115 -7.75 6.78 -13.49
CA PRO A 115 -9.10 6.43 -13.09
C PRO A 115 -9.96 6.01 -14.29
N SER A 116 -10.70 4.93 -14.12
CA SER A 116 -11.50 4.21 -15.13
C SER A 116 -10.74 3.40 -16.18
N ASN A 117 -9.40 3.49 -16.25
CA ASN A 117 -8.62 2.65 -17.17
C ASN A 117 -8.47 1.23 -16.67
N VAL A 118 -8.14 0.32 -17.59
CA VAL A 118 -7.99 -1.11 -17.35
C VAL A 118 -6.56 -1.53 -17.70
N VAL A 119 -5.97 -2.32 -16.81
CA VAL A 119 -4.74 -3.06 -17.08
C VAL A 119 -5.07 -4.53 -17.30
N GLU A 120 -4.34 -5.14 -18.22
CA GLU A 120 -4.23 -6.57 -18.39
C GLU A 120 -3.00 -7.03 -17.59
N LEU A 121 -3.24 -7.97 -16.67
CA LEU A 121 -2.21 -8.68 -15.93
C LEU A 121 -2.09 -10.08 -16.51
N GLU A 122 -0.91 -10.40 -17.01
CA GLU A 122 -0.56 -11.75 -17.46
C GLU A 122 0.44 -12.34 -16.46
N ILE A 123 0.04 -13.43 -15.80
CA ILE A 123 0.84 -14.14 -14.81
C ILE A 123 1.27 -15.46 -15.43
N THR A 124 2.55 -15.57 -15.72
CA THR A 124 3.18 -16.73 -16.38
C THR A 124 3.80 -17.68 -15.35
N ASN A 125 4.24 -18.86 -15.82
CA ASN A 125 4.85 -19.90 -14.98
C ASN A 125 3.94 -20.32 -13.82
N LEU A 126 2.64 -20.38 -14.07
CA LEU A 126 1.63 -20.68 -13.07
C LEU A 126 1.06 -22.08 -13.34
N THR A 127 1.45 -23.08 -12.56
CA THR A 127 0.85 -24.41 -12.64
C THR A 127 -0.31 -24.50 -11.65
N LEU A 128 -1.54 -24.52 -12.17
CA LEU A 128 -2.77 -24.69 -11.39
C LEU A 128 -3.27 -26.15 -11.43
N THR A 129 -4.17 -26.49 -10.49
CA THR A 129 -4.74 -27.84 -10.43
C THR A 129 -6.02 -27.87 -11.22
N GLN A 130 -6.12 -28.74 -12.23
CA GLN A 130 -7.35 -28.88 -12.99
C GLN A 130 -8.52 -29.37 -12.13
N SER A 131 -9.73 -28.99 -12.53
CA SER A 131 -10.98 -29.26 -11.83
C SER A 131 -11.00 -28.78 -10.37
N ALA A 132 -10.44 -27.60 -10.10
CA ALA A 132 -10.37 -27.01 -8.76
C ALA A 132 -10.60 -25.49 -8.79
N ASP A 133 -11.02 -24.97 -7.63
CA ASP A 133 -11.13 -23.53 -7.37
C ASP A 133 -9.77 -22.96 -6.99
N HIS A 134 -9.46 -21.79 -7.55
CA HIS A 134 -8.23 -21.06 -7.33
C HIS A 134 -8.54 -19.63 -6.90
N ARG A 135 -7.62 -19.04 -6.13
CA ARG A 135 -7.78 -17.67 -5.64
C ARG A 135 -6.57 -16.83 -6.01
N LEU A 136 -6.84 -15.79 -6.78
CA LEU A 136 -5.94 -14.69 -7.05
C LEU A 136 -6.23 -13.56 -6.07
N ASN A 137 -5.18 -13.01 -5.49
CA ASN A 137 -5.22 -11.80 -4.70
C ASN A 137 -4.26 -10.79 -5.33
N VAL A 138 -4.79 -9.60 -5.64
CA VAL A 138 -4.09 -8.50 -6.28
C VAL A 138 -4.07 -7.34 -5.31
N VAL A 139 -2.88 -6.89 -4.95
CA VAL A 139 -2.70 -5.73 -4.06
C VAL A 139 -1.96 -4.61 -4.79
N VAL A 140 -2.49 -3.40 -4.70
CA VAL A 140 -1.91 -2.19 -5.32
C VAL A 140 -2.03 -1.01 -4.36
N ASP A 141 -0.89 -0.40 -3.99
CA ASP A 141 -0.85 0.81 -3.14
C ASP A 141 -1.73 0.73 -1.86
N GLY A 142 -1.89 -0.48 -1.30
CA GLY A 142 -2.65 -0.76 -0.09
C GLY A 142 -4.09 -1.26 -0.31
N ASP A 143 -4.62 -1.17 -1.53
CA ASP A 143 -5.92 -1.74 -1.88
C ASP A 143 -5.78 -3.21 -2.29
N GLU A 144 -6.72 -4.06 -1.86
CA GLU A 144 -6.65 -5.53 -1.98
C GLU A 144 -7.91 -6.07 -2.66
N GLU A 145 -7.72 -6.76 -3.79
CA GLU A 145 -8.80 -7.37 -4.55
C GLU A 145 -8.63 -8.89 -4.67
N VAL A 146 -9.71 -9.60 -4.36
CA VAL A 146 -9.75 -11.06 -4.37
C VAL A 146 -10.61 -11.55 -5.52
N PHE A 147 -9.99 -12.33 -6.39
CA PHE A 147 -10.65 -12.97 -7.53
C PHE A 147 -10.60 -14.49 -7.41
N GLU A 148 -11.77 -15.11 -7.31
CA GLU A 148 -11.92 -16.56 -7.26
C GLU A 148 -12.37 -17.07 -8.63
N PHE A 149 -11.70 -18.10 -9.14
CA PHE A 149 -11.99 -18.68 -10.45
C PHE A 149 -11.83 -20.19 -10.43
N TYR A 150 -12.55 -20.87 -11.32
CA TYR A 150 -12.50 -22.32 -11.45
C TYR A 150 -11.70 -22.71 -12.69
N VAL A 151 -10.75 -23.63 -12.52
CA VAL A 151 -10.01 -24.22 -13.63
C VAL A 151 -10.63 -25.58 -13.96
N PRO A 152 -11.17 -25.80 -15.17
CA PRO A 152 -11.89 -27.02 -15.53
C PRO A 152 -11.01 -28.27 -15.65
#